data_AF-A0A3M2B464-F1
#
_entry.id   AF-A0A3M2B464-F1
#
_cell.length_a   1.000
_cell.length_b   1.000
_cell.length_c   1.000
_cell.angle_alpha   90.00
_cell.angle_beta   90.00
_cell.angle_gamma   90.00
#
_symmetry.space_group_name_H-M   'P 1'
#
loop_
_entity.id
_entity.type
_entity.pdbx_description
1 polymer ?
#
loop_
_entity_poly.entity_id
_entity_poly.type
_entity_poly.pdbx_seq_one_letter_code
_entity_poly.pdbx_strand_id
1 'polypeptide(L)'
;MKKVALLTGLFTIVLGVSYAQQKKATPKKEEKASVKEEEVLQVLKTGLSSDPRFAWKINQDESQKICSKYNSREEMPAKDVQRVIELSQKAVQYPQLGIFWGDWKEGQKVVDNPRGGRFASYGFSDKPTDKGGNCYACHLIEKGKPGGTMGPNLYGYGKRWGITKENMDSPETVEKL
;
A
#
# COMPACT_ATOMS: atom_id res chain seq x y z
N MET A 1 -76.01 17.93 -50.15
CA MET A 1 -76.38 19.24 -49.54
C MET A 1 -76.31 19.12 -48.02
N LYS A 2 -75.60 20.05 -47.36
CA LYS A 2 -75.71 20.50 -45.94
C LYS A 2 -75.60 19.43 -44.83
N LYS A 3 -74.44 19.36 -44.14
CA LYS A 3 -74.15 19.88 -42.79
C LYS A 3 -74.88 19.16 -41.65
N VAL A 4 -74.14 18.60 -40.69
CA VAL A 4 -74.01 19.08 -39.28
C VAL A 4 -73.35 17.98 -38.43
N ALA A 5 -72.43 18.42 -37.58
CA ALA A 5 -71.64 17.64 -36.64
C ALA A 5 -72.47 17.02 -35.50
N LEU A 6 -71.99 15.90 -34.95
CA LEU A 6 -72.16 15.62 -33.53
C LEU A 6 -70.89 14.97 -32.96
N LEU A 7 -70.31 15.69 -32.01
CA LEU A 7 -69.24 15.23 -31.12
C LEU A 7 -69.79 14.18 -30.15
N THR A 8 -69.16 13.01 -30.09
CA THR A 8 -69.11 12.20 -28.88
C THR A 8 -67.67 11.73 -28.70
N GLY A 9 -67.04 12.24 -27.65
CA GLY A 9 -65.66 11.96 -27.32
C GLY A 9 -65.47 10.51 -26.88
N LEU A 10 -64.38 9.91 -27.33
CA LEU A 10 -63.72 8.80 -26.66
C LEU A 10 -62.26 9.21 -26.44
N PHE A 11 -61.94 9.57 -25.21
CA PHE A 11 -60.58 9.81 -24.74
C PHE A 11 -59.88 8.45 -24.68
N THR A 12 -59.22 8.06 -25.77
CA THR A 12 -58.35 6.88 -25.80
C THR A 12 -56.97 7.31 -25.28
N ILE A 13 -56.71 6.99 -24.02
CA ILE A 13 -55.39 7.12 -23.41
C ILE A 13 -54.49 6.08 -24.08
N VAL A 14 -53.71 6.51 -25.08
CA VAL A 14 -52.59 5.73 -25.60
C VAL A 14 -51.48 5.84 -24.54
N LEU A 15 -51.38 4.84 -23.67
CA LEU A 15 -50.18 4.61 -22.86
C LEU A 15 -49.06 4.16 -23.80
N GLY A 16 -48.44 5.12 -24.46
CA GLY A 16 -47.15 4.93 -25.11
C GLY A 16 -46.12 4.64 -24.02
N VAL A 17 -45.65 3.40 -23.97
CA VAL A 17 -44.45 3.03 -23.21
C VAL A 17 -43.27 3.67 -23.93
N SER A 18 -43.00 4.94 -23.58
CA SER A 18 -41.76 5.60 -23.96
C SER A 18 -40.62 4.92 -23.20
N TYR A 19 -39.94 3.99 -23.87
CA TYR A 19 -38.59 3.60 -23.49
C TYR A 19 -37.68 4.82 -23.69
N ALA A 20 -37.66 5.72 -22.71
CA ALA A 20 -36.61 6.70 -22.62
C ALA A 20 -35.32 5.93 -22.35
N GLN A 21 -34.44 5.87 -23.36
CA GLN A 21 -33.04 5.53 -23.16
C GLN A 21 -32.43 6.53 -22.17
N GLN A 22 -32.54 6.21 -20.89
CA GLN A 22 -31.70 6.82 -19.87
C GLN A 22 -30.30 6.26 -20.10
N LYS A 23 -29.56 6.88 -21.04
CA LYS A 23 -28.10 6.84 -21.02
C LYS A 23 -27.74 7.33 -19.62
N LYS A 24 -27.42 6.40 -18.72
CA LYS A 24 -26.74 6.74 -17.46
C LYS A 24 -25.52 7.53 -17.89
N ALA A 25 -25.57 8.85 -17.69
CA ALA A 25 -24.38 9.67 -17.72
C ALA A 25 -23.49 9.08 -16.63
N THR A 26 -22.48 8.33 -17.04
CA THR A 26 -21.32 8.07 -16.20
C THR A 26 -20.85 9.44 -15.73
N PRO A 27 -20.80 9.70 -14.41
CA PRO A 27 -20.28 10.96 -13.94
C PRO A 27 -18.87 11.07 -14.51
N LYS A 28 -18.61 12.12 -15.30
CA LYS A 28 -17.25 12.52 -15.63
C LYS A 28 -16.55 12.65 -14.28
N LYS A 29 -15.57 11.78 -14.02
CA LYS A 29 -14.63 11.95 -12.92
C LYS A 29 -14.08 13.36 -13.14
N GLU A 30 -14.48 14.32 -12.31
CA GLU A 30 -13.86 15.63 -12.31
C GLU A 30 -12.36 15.37 -12.15
N GLU A 31 -11.60 15.78 -13.16
CA GLU A 31 -10.16 15.77 -13.14
C GLU A 31 -9.77 16.76 -12.04
N LYS A 32 -9.68 16.26 -10.80
CA LYS A 32 -9.12 17.02 -9.68
C LYS A 32 -7.79 17.58 -10.18
N ALA A 33 -7.68 18.91 -10.19
CA ALA A 33 -6.43 19.59 -10.52
C ALA A 33 -5.30 18.91 -9.75
N SER A 34 -4.37 18.29 -10.48
CA SER A 34 -3.27 17.55 -9.88
C SER A 34 -2.36 18.57 -9.18
N VAL A 35 -2.21 18.47 -7.87
CA VAL A 35 -1.21 19.25 -7.12
C VAL A 35 0.16 18.95 -7.71
N LYS A 36 0.94 19.99 -8.01
CA LYS A 36 2.28 19.83 -8.58
C LYS A 36 3.24 19.27 -7.54
N GLU A 37 4.12 18.35 -7.93
CA GLU A 37 5.11 17.74 -7.02
C GLU A 37 6.01 18.80 -6.37
N GLU A 38 6.34 19.86 -7.11
CA GLU A 38 7.13 20.98 -6.63
C GLU A 38 6.45 21.75 -5.50
N GLU A 39 5.13 21.94 -5.57
CA GLU A 39 4.35 22.62 -4.54
C GLU A 39 4.29 21.76 -3.26
N VAL A 40 4.12 20.44 -3.40
CA VAL A 40 4.18 19.50 -2.27
C VAL A 40 5.55 19.55 -1.60
N LEU A 41 6.62 19.48 -2.39
CA LEU A 41 7.99 19.54 -1.86
C LEU A 41 8.30 20.89 -1.20
N GLN A 42 7.77 22.00 -1.72
CA GLN A 42 7.90 23.31 -1.08
C GLN A 42 7.24 23.31 0.30
N VAL A 43 6.00 22.81 0.41
CA VAL A 43 5.31 22.70 1.71
C VAL A 43 6.13 21.84 2.67
N LEU A 44 6.59 20.66 2.25
CA LEU A 44 7.40 19.77 3.09
C LEU A 44 8.70 20.43 3.57
N LYS A 45 9.43 21.12 2.68
CA LYS A 45 10.67 21.81 3.04
C LYS A 45 10.47 22.98 3.99
N THR A 46 9.31 23.66 3.92
CA THR A 46 8.98 24.74 4.85
C THR A 46 8.44 24.24 6.19
N GLY A 47 7.78 23.08 6.22
CA GLY A 47 7.14 22.53 7.41
C GLY A 47 7.98 21.55 8.22
N LEU A 48 9.06 21.01 7.66
CA LEU A 48 9.93 20.02 8.30
C LEU A 48 11.31 20.60 8.63
N SER A 49 12.01 19.96 9.57
CA SER A 49 13.38 20.35 9.96
C SER A 49 14.34 20.28 8.78
N SER A 50 15.21 21.29 8.66
CA SER A 50 16.30 21.35 7.68
C SER A 50 17.61 20.71 8.18
N ASP A 51 17.59 20.03 9.33
CA ASP A 51 18.76 19.34 9.88
C ASP A 51 19.32 18.32 8.87
N PRO A 52 20.59 18.43 8.45
CA PRO A 52 21.17 17.60 7.40
C PRO A 52 21.17 16.10 7.73
N ARG A 53 21.08 15.72 9.02
CA ARG A 53 20.98 14.32 9.43
C ARG A 53 19.69 13.64 8.97
N PHE A 54 18.64 14.43 8.73
CA PHE A 54 17.29 13.92 8.40
C PHE A 54 16.64 14.60 7.19
N ALA A 55 17.14 15.75 6.74
CA ALA A 55 16.58 16.49 5.62
C ALA A 55 16.47 15.65 4.34
N TRP A 56 17.33 14.65 4.17
CA TRP A 56 17.29 13.73 3.03
C TRP A 56 16.04 12.82 3.02
N LYS A 57 15.38 12.59 4.16
CA LYS A 57 14.23 11.66 4.28
C LYS A 57 12.98 12.14 3.54
N ILE A 58 12.93 13.41 3.12
CA ILE A 58 11.83 13.92 2.28
C ILE A 58 11.98 13.47 0.83
N ASN A 59 13.17 13.05 0.42
CA ASN A 59 13.43 12.62 -0.95
C ASN A 59 12.90 11.21 -1.13
N GLN A 60 11.88 11.10 -1.96
CA GLN A 60 11.32 9.80 -2.32
C GLN A 60 12.17 9.12 -3.38
N ASP A 61 12.46 7.84 -3.17
CA ASP A 61 12.97 6.98 -4.24
C ASP A 61 11.89 6.70 -5.29
N GLU A 62 12.28 6.09 -6.42
CA GLU A 62 11.36 5.82 -7.53
C GLU A 62 10.15 4.96 -7.09
N SER A 63 10.35 3.97 -6.23
CA SER A 63 9.28 3.09 -5.77
C SER A 63 8.28 3.85 -4.87
N GLN A 64 8.78 4.71 -4.00
CA GLN A 64 7.96 5.57 -3.14
C GLN A 64 7.15 6.56 -3.95
N LYS A 65 7.76 7.19 -4.97
CA LYS A 65 7.04 8.08 -5.90
C LYS A 65 5.93 7.36 -6.64
N ILE A 66 6.16 6.12 -7.08
CA ILE A 66 5.11 5.32 -7.72
C ILE A 66 3.97 5.04 -6.74
N CYS A 67 4.28 4.59 -5.52
CA CYS A 67 3.27 4.33 -4.49
C CYS A 67 2.46 5.58 -4.11
N SER A 68 3.06 6.78 -4.11
CA SER A 68 2.36 8.03 -3.80
C SER A 68 1.42 8.53 -4.89
N LYS A 69 1.50 8.00 -6.13
CA LYS A 69 0.60 8.39 -7.23
C LYS A 69 -0.81 7.83 -7.10
N TYR A 70 -0.99 6.76 -6.31
CA TYR A 70 -2.22 5.99 -6.22
C TYR A 70 -2.71 5.94 -4.78
N ASN A 71 -4.03 6.01 -4.56
CA ASN A 71 -4.57 5.96 -3.20
C ASN A 71 -4.62 4.54 -2.63
N SER A 72 -4.53 3.53 -3.49
CA SER A 72 -4.50 2.12 -3.09
C SER A 72 -3.75 1.27 -4.12
N ARG A 73 -3.46 0.03 -3.75
CA ARG A 73 -2.81 -0.94 -4.64
C ARG A 73 -3.70 -1.31 -5.82
N GLU A 74 -5.01 -1.37 -5.63
CA GLU A 74 -5.99 -1.75 -6.65
C GLU A 74 -6.09 -0.71 -7.78
N GLU A 75 -5.80 0.56 -7.48
CA GLU A 75 -5.76 1.63 -8.48
C GLU A 75 -4.45 1.65 -9.29
N MET A 76 -3.42 0.96 -8.84
CA MET A 76 -2.10 0.98 -9.46
C MET A 76 -2.07 0.12 -10.74
N PRO A 77 -1.71 0.68 -11.91
CA PRO A 77 -1.57 -0.09 -13.16
C PRO A 77 -0.52 -1.19 -13.04
N ALA A 78 -0.75 -2.31 -13.74
CA ALA A 78 0.15 -3.46 -13.72
C ALA A 78 1.62 -3.12 -14.07
N LYS A 79 1.85 -2.19 -14.99
CA LYS A 79 3.20 -1.72 -15.34
C LYS A 79 3.95 -1.07 -14.16
N ASP A 80 3.23 -0.33 -13.32
CA ASP A 80 3.82 0.39 -12.19
C ASP A 80 4.06 -0.58 -11.03
N VAL A 81 3.14 -1.52 -10.82
CA VAL A 81 3.33 -2.66 -9.92
C VAL A 81 4.60 -3.44 -10.29
N GLN A 82 4.73 -3.81 -11.57
CA GLN A 82 5.87 -4.56 -12.07
C GLN A 82 7.18 -3.77 -11.88
N ARG A 83 7.16 -2.47 -12.14
CA ARG A 83 8.32 -1.60 -11.93
C ARG A 83 8.77 -1.57 -10.47
N VAL A 84 7.83 -1.45 -9.53
CA VAL A 84 8.13 -1.48 -8.08
C VAL A 84 8.74 -2.82 -7.68
N ILE A 85 8.21 -3.94 -8.21
CA ILE A 85 8.74 -5.28 -7.95
C ILE A 85 10.19 -5.39 -8.45
N GLU A 86 10.47 -4.96 -9.68
CA GLU A 86 11.82 -4.99 -10.26
C GLU A 86 12.83 -4.16 -9.45
N LEU A 87 12.44 -2.95 -9.06
CA LEU A 87 13.28 -2.09 -8.21
C LEU A 87 13.58 -2.74 -6.87
N SER A 88 12.57 -3.36 -6.25
CA SER A 88 12.71 -4.02 -4.95
C SER A 88 13.61 -5.26 -5.05
N GLN A 89 13.41 -6.11 -6.06
CA GLN A 89 14.22 -7.32 -6.28
C GLN A 89 15.70 -6.97 -6.49
N LYS A 90 15.99 -5.92 -7.27
CA LYS A 90 17.37 -5.45 -7.50
C LYS A 90 18.05 -4.94 -6.22
N ALA A 91 17.28 -4.47 -5.24
CA ALA A 91 17.80 -3.95 -3.99
C ALA A 91 18.07 -5.04 -2.94
N VAL A 92 17.47 -6.23 -3.09
CA VAL A 92 17.69 -7.34 -2.14
C VAL A 92 19.12 -7.85 -2.27
N GLN A 93 19.81 -7.93 -1.14
CA GLN A 93 21.13 -8.53 -1.02
C GLN A 93 21.02 -9.79 -0.15
N TYR A 94 21.24 -10.95 -0.76
CA TYR A 94 21.17 -12.22 -0.06
C TYR A 94 22.49 -12.53 0.68
N PRO A 95 22.45 -13.31 1.79
CA PRO A 95 23.65 -13.76 2.47
C PRO A 95 24.56 -14.55 1.53
N GLN A 96 25.84 -14.16 1.43
CA GLN A 96 26.79 -14.76 0.48
C GLN A 96 27.05 -16.26 0.72
N LEU A 97 26.96 -16.70 1.97
CA LEU A 97 27.14 -18.10 2.35
C LEU A 97 25.86 -18.93 2.22
N GLY A 98 24.75 -18.33 1.78
CA GLY A 98 23.48 -19.04 1.66
C GLY A 98 22.85 -19.46 3.00
N ILE A 99 23.33 -18.90 4.11
CA ILE A 99 22.79 -19.13 5.45
C ILE A 99 21.71 -18.07 5.70
N PHE A 100 20.45 -18.49 5.65
CA PHE A 100 19.29 -17.63 5.88
C PHE A 100 18.80 -17.73 7.32
N TRP A 101 19.04 -18.87 7.98
CA TRP A 101 18.52 -19.14 9.30
C TRP A 101 19.45 -18.64 10.41
N GLY A 102 19.08 -17.50 11.02
CA GLY A 102 19.78 -16.94 12.17
C GLY A 102 19.40 -17.54 13.53
N ASP A 103 19.89 -16.92 14.61
CA ASP A 103 19.45 -17.22 15.98
C ASP A 103 18.07 -16.59 16.24
N TRP A 104 17.08 -17.42 16.56
CA TRP A 104 15.72 -16.97 16.83
C TRP A 104 15.64 -16.04 18.06
N LYS A 105 16.55 -16.17 19.03
CA LYS A 105 16.58 -15.30 20.21
C LYS A 105 16.99 -13.88 19.87
N GLU A 106 17.93 -13.71 18.94
CA GLU A 106 18.27 -12.39 18.40
C GLU A 106 17.16 -11.85 17.52
N GLY A 107 16.51 -12.71 16.72
CA GLY A 107 15.31 -12.36 15.97
C GLY A 107 14.18 -11.83 16.86
N GLN A 108 13.97 -12.43 18.04
CA GLN A 108 12.98 -11.97 19.01
C GLN A 108 13.22 -10.52 19.46
N LYS A 109 14.48 -10.11 19.64
CA LYS A 109 14.82 -8.70 19.99
C LYS A 109 14.42 -7.73 18.88
N VAL A 110 14.59 -8.12 17.62
CA VAL A 110 14.15 -7.31 16.47
C VAL A 110 12.63 -7.21 16.43
N VAL A 111 11.95 -8.33 16.67
CA VAL A 111 10.47 -8.40 16.72
C VAL A 111 9.88 -7.51 17.82
N ASP A 112 10.48 -7.53 19.01
CA ASP A 112 9.99 -6.82 20.19
C ASP A 112 10.34 -5.34 20.20
N ASN A 113 11.43 -4.92 19.54
CA ASN A 113 11.90 -3.54 19.60
C ASN A 113 11.16 -2.64 18.59
N PRO A 114 10.44 -1.59 19.03
CA PRO A 114 9.78 -0.64 18.14
C PRO A 114 10.70 0.52 17.70
N ARG A 115 11.91 0.63 18.24
CA ARG A 115 12.82 1.78 18.04
C ARG A 115 13.69 1.64 16.80
N GLY A 116 13.89 2.76 16.12
CA GLY A 116 14.75 2.86 14.94
C GLY A 116 14.44 4.12 14.14
N GLY A 117 15.44 5.01 14.02
CA GLY A 117 15.41 6.10 13.06
C GLY A 117 14.47 7.28 13.37
N ARG A 118 13.77 7.33 14.52
CA ARG A 118 13.00 8.52 14.91
C ARG A 118 13.91 9.67 15.34
N PHE A 119 13.55 10.86 14.90
CA PHE A 119 14.15 12.10 15.35
C PHE A 119 13.04 13.11 15.65
N ALA A 120 13.22 13.83 16.74
CA ALA A 120 12.37 14.97 17.07
C ALA A 120 13.25 16.10 17.60
N SER A 121 12.96 17.33 17.14
CA SER A 121 13.60 18.55 17.68
C SER A 121 13.22 18.78 19.15
N TYR A 122 12.10 18.21 19.59
CA TYR A 122 11.63 18.21 20.97
C TYR A 122 11.04 16.83 21.31
N GLY A 123 11.38 16.28 22.48
CA GLY A 123 10.94 14.95 22.91
C GLY A 123 11.98 13.85 22.69
N PHE A 124 11.52 12.63 22.38
CA PHE A 124 12.37 11.44 22.31
C PHE A 124 12.89 11.19 20.88
N SER A 125 14.20 11.01 20.75
CA SER A 125 14.86 10.52 19.53
C SER A 125 15.44 9.13 19.78
N ASP A 126 15.41 8.27 18.75
CA ASP A 126 16.02 6.95 18.83
C ASP A 126 17.55 7.04 18.78
N LYS A 127 18.25 6.08 19.38
CA LYS A 127 19.71 6.00 19.30
C LYS A 127 20.13 5.46 17.91
N PRO A 128 21.30 5.81 17.39
CA PRO A 128 21.81 5.25 16.13
C PRO A 128 21.91 3.71 16.11
N THR A 129 22.02 3.09 17.29
CA THR A 129 22.10 1.63 17.47
C THR A 129 20.73 0.95 17.56
N ASP A 130 19.63 1.69 17.70
CA ASP A 130 18.29 1.10 17.72
C ASP A 130 17.93 0.59 16.31
N LYS A 131 17.74 -0.73 16.17
CA LYS A 131 17.43 -1.43 14.92
C LYS A 131 16.27 -2.41 15.10
N GLY A 132 15.14 -1.89 15.56
CA GLY A 132 13.91 -2.64 15.79
C GLY A 132 13.10 -2.84 14.50
N GLY A 133 12.41 -3.98 14.43
CA GLY A 133 11.49 -4.31 13.33
C GLY A 133 10.04 -3.91 13.61
N ASN A 134 9.69 -3.60 14.86
CA ASN A 134 8.34 -3.22 15.29
C ASN A 134 7.24 -4.20 14.82
N CYS A 135 7.57 -5.50 14.75
CA CYS A 135 6.77 -6.47 14.01
C CYS A 135 5.37 -6.69 14.60
N TYR A 136 5.26 -6.63 15.93
CA TYR A 136 3.98 -6.73 16.65
C TYR A 136 3.01 -5.58 16.34
N ALA A 137 3.48 -4.42 15.83
CA ALA A 137 2.57 -3.35 15.44
C ALA A 137 1.66 -3.73 14.27
N CYS A 138 2.11 -4.66 13.41
CA CYS A 138 1.39 -5.07 12.21
C CYS A 138 0.88 -6.51 12.26
N HIS A 139 1.56 -7.40 12.99
CA HIS A 139 1.30 -8.84 12.94
C HIS A 139 1.08 -9.46 14.32
N LEU A 140 0.20 -10.45 14.38
CA LEU A 140 0.22 -11.45 15.45
C LEU A 140 1.28 -12.52 15.12
N ILE A 141 2.28 -12.68 15.98
CA ILE A 141 3.43 -13.58 15.77
C ILE A 141 3.42 -14.75 16.75
N GLU A 142 3.12 -14.50 18.02
CA GLU A 142 3.03 -15.54 19.05
C GLU A 142 1.80 -15.38 19.95
N LYS A 143 1.37 -16.47 20.57
CA LYS A 143 0.25 -16.44 21.53
C LYS A 143 0.67 -15.72 22.79
N GLY A 144 -0.23 -14.92 23.36
CA GLY A 144 0.00 -14.23 24.63
C GLY A 144 0.71 -12.87 24.50
N LYS A 145 1.18 -12.50 23.30
CA LYS A 145 1.59 -11.11 23.02
C LYS A 145 0.54 -10.38 22.18
N PRO A 146 0.18 -9.13 22.53
CA PRO A 146 -0.65 -8.31 21.65
C PRO A 146 0.04 -8.08 20.31
N GLY A 147 -0.70 -8.28 19.22
CA GLY A 147 -0.22 -8.09 17.85
C GLY A 147 -1.25 -7.37 16.99
N GLY A 148 -0.77 -6.66 15.97
CA GLY A 148 -1.60 -5.93 15.02
C GLY A 148 -2.29 -6.83 13.99
N THR A 149 -3.19 -6.22 13.24
CA THR A 149 -4.00 -6.86 12.18
C THR A 149 -3.88 -6.15 10.83
N MET A 150 -2.95 -5.20 10.70
CA MET A 150 -2.68 -4.52 9.43
C MET A 150 -2.00 -5.47 8.43
N GLY A 151 -1.13 -6.35 8.94
CA GLY A 151 -0.54 -7.43 8.19
C GLY A 151 -1.22 -8.78 8.46
N PRO A 152 -0.89 -9.82 7.67
CA PRO A 152 -1.38 -11.17 7.90
C PRO A 152 -0.91 -11.74 9.24
N ASN A 153 -1.67 -12.68 9.79
CA ASN A 153 -1.27 -13.44 10.98
C ASN A 153 -0.06 -14.35 10.67
N LEU A 154 1.03 -14.17 11.42
CA LEU A 154 2.29 -14.91 11.28
C LEU A 154 2.45 -16.02 12.34
N TYR A 155 1.48 -16.22 13.22
CA TYR A 155 1.52 -17.32 14.18
C TYR A 155 1.58 -18.68 13.45
N GLY A 156 2.61 -19.45 13.81
CA GLY A 156 2.90 -20.74 13.20
C GLY A 156 3.32 -20.66 11.73
N TYR A 157 3.84 -19.52 11.25
CA TYR A 157 4.21 -19.32 9.84
C TYR A 157 5.14 -20.42 9.32
N GLY A 158 6.25 -20.69 10.02
CA GLY A 158 7.20 -21.73 9.61
C GLY A 158 6.55 -23.11 9.50
N LYS A 159 5.74 -23.51 10.50
CA LYS A 159 5.02 -24.79 10.46
C LYS A 159 4.02 -24.88 9.30
N ARG A 160 3.32 -23.79 8.99
CA ARG A 160 2.31 -23.74 7.93
C ARG A 160 2.91 -23.93 6.53
N TRP A 161 4.09 -23.38 6.32
CA TRP A 161 4.78 -23.40 5.03
C TRP A 161 5.90 -24.45 4.96
N GLY A 162 6.02 -25.30 5.99
CA GLY A 162 7.07 -26.31 6.07
C GLY A 162 8.49 -25.73 6.11
N ILE A 163 8.66 -24.50 6.58
CA ILE A 163 9.97 -23.84 6.64
C ILE A 163 10.72 -24.37 7.86
N THR A 164 11.91 -24.91 7.62
CA THR A 164 12.83 -25.38 8.65
C THR A 164 14.21 -24.79 8.41
N LYS A 165 15.10 -24.93 9.39
CA LYS A 165 16.49 -24.50 9.20
C LYS A 165 17.13 -25.28 8.05
N GLU A 166 16.87 -26.57 7.99
CA GLU A 166 17.50 -27.49 7.04
C GLU A 166 17.13 -27.18 5.59
N ASN A 167 15.88 -26.77 5.32
CA ASN A 167 15.47 -26.43 3.96
C ASN A 167 15.76 -24.98 3.57
N MET A 168 15.91 -24.08 4.53
CA MET A 168 16.28 -22.70 4.25
C MET A 168 17.77 -22.57 3.95
N ASP A 169 18.63 -23.29 4.67
CA ASP A 169 20.08 -23.24 4.49
C ASP A 169 20.59 -24.29 3.47
N SER A 170 19.71 -24.79 2.59
CA SER A 170 20.07 -25.84 1.62
C SER A 170 20.69 -25.26 0.34
N PRO A 171 21.65 -25.96 -0.31
CA PRO A 171 22.23 -25.52 -1.58
C PRO A 171 21.18 -25.22 -2.66
N GLU A 172 20.10 -26.00 -2.71
CA GLU A 172 19.02 -25.82 -3.68
C GLU A 172 18.20 -24.54 -3.42
N THR A 173 18.10 -24.11 -2.16
CA THR A 173 17.49 -22.82 -1.80
C THR A 173 18.41 -21.67 -2.20
N VAL A 174 19.72 -21.84 -2.06
CA VAL A 174 20.72 -20.85 -2.50
C VAL A 174 20.73 -20.70 -4.02
N GLU A 175 20.60 -21.80 -4.77
CA GLU A 175 20.58 -21.81 -6.24
C GLU A 175 19.31 -21.23 -6.86
N LYS A 176 18.21 -21.17 -6.11
CA LYS A 176 16.91 -20.63 -6.58
C LYS A 176 16.77 -19.11 -6.40
N LEU A 177 17.77 -18.47 -5.80
CA LEU A 177 17.82 -17.01 -5.57
C LEU A 177 18.60 -16.29 -6.66
#